data_AF-A0A4Q3VUA9-F1
#
_entry.id   AF-A0A4Q3VUA9-F1
#
_cell.length_a   1.000
_cell.length_b   1.000
_cell.length_c   1.000
_cell.angle_alpha   90.00
_cell.angle_beta   90.00
_cell.angle_gamma   90.00
#
_symmetry.space_group_name_H-M   'P 1'
#
loop_
_entity.id
_entity.type
_entity.pdbx_description
1 polymer ?
#
loop_
_entity_poly.entity_id
_entity_poly.type
_entity_poly.pdbx_seq_one_letter_code
_entity_poly.pdbx_strand_id
1 'polypeptide(L)'
;MARRDLYTNYRDIIYYTAAQIELERNNVTGAKEMLLKSTRATSQLNPAQRTRSFLLLGDLYYAEHDFAPAKNYYDSINNNDPGVPDPVAFEVKKQVLAQIVAQLDIMHRQDSLQKIAAMPEAERNALIKKMVRTLRKREGLKEEEQPGNAAVGMANNNNDKPPPDLFGSSNEKGDWYFTNASLKSKGFTAFKQKFGNRPNVDNWRRQSMMVEQAGSGPRNPRAMGELGAGDTASASEDISFEGLLKNIPLTAEKKELSEDSVENAMADLGVIYVDKLEDYRAAIETLEAFLERFGYSNRRPEALYYLYYAYQKTGNTAKADAMRAELDGKYAETKYQKQIYNAVTGADKKEKATITAEYEKVYNQFIEGNFEQALAEKKIADSIYGTTYWTPQLLYIESIYHVHAKQDEEAKKSLNSLVELYPNEPIAEKAKTLIDVLGRRKEIEDYLTKLEIKRVEDSIVEVANARPLRPEKVGTPLQQDTTRLIPKKLNNLDSNTTGRKPEINVQKPMVKQDTVKVVASAFTFNVEAAHDVVIVLTKVDPVYVTETRNAFNRYNQVNYSGKPIEITNQVLNDTTRLVVMSGFENAAVALSYMQNVQPVAPRQIVPWLPAGKYSFVIMSKDNLEVLKSEAVSAA
;
A
#
# COMPACT_ATOMS: atom_id res chain seq x y z
N MET A 1 47.47 7.43 -6.39
CA MET A 1 46.95 6.75 -7.60
C MET A 1 45.89 7.57 -8.34
N ALA A 2 44.82 8.02 -7.69
CA ALA A 2 43.71 8.76 -8.34
C ALA A 2 44.09 10.04 -9.12
N ARG A 3 45.22 10.70 -8.81
CA ARG A 3 45.67 11.93 -9.51
C ARG A 3 46.29 11.70 -10.90
N ARG A 4 46.55 10.45 -11.30
CA ARG A 4 47.07 10.14 -12.64
C ARG A 4 45.93 10.16 -13.66
N ASP A 5 46.18 10.68 -14.86
CA ASP A 5 45.15 10.81 -15.91
C ASP A 5 44.62 9.46 -16.39
N LEU A 6 45.44 8.40 -16.33
CA LEU A 6 45.04 7.03 -16.71
C LEU A 6 43.87 6.49 -15.88
N TYR A 7 43.71 6.97 -14.63
CA TYR A 7 42.67 6.49 -13.71
C TYR A 7 41.45 7.41 -13.64
N THR A 8 41.33 8.40 -14.54
CA THR A 8 40.25 9.40 -14.49
C THR A 8 38.86 8.74 -14.47
N ASN A 9 38.67 7.66 -15.23
CA ASN A 9 37.41 6.91 -15.29
C ASN A 9 37.13 6.01 -14.07
N TYR A 10 38.11 5.84 -13.17
CA TYR A 10 38.02 4.98 -11.97
C TYR A 10 38.22 5.79 -10.68
N ARG A 11 38.28 7.13 -10.76
CA ARG A 11 38.55 7.99 -9.60
C ARG A 11 37.48 7.84 -8.53
N ASP A 12 36.22 7.71 -8.93
CA ASP A 12 35.07 7.41 -8.06
C ASP A 12 35.29 6.13 -7.25
N ILE A 13 35.67 5.03 -7.89
CA ILE A 13 35.93 3.75 -7.22
C ILE A 13 37.16 3.84 -6.30
N ILE A 14 38.23 4.50 -6.74
CA ILE A 14 39.45 4.67 -5.94
C ILE A 14 39.17 5.50 -4.68
N TYR A 15 38.42 6.59 -4.79
CA TYR A 15 38.08 7.42 -3.63
C TYR A 15 37.08 6.72 -2.70
N TYR A 16 36.14 5.95 -3.24
CA TYR A 16 35.22 5.16 -2.43
C TYR A 16 35.93 4.05 -1.64
N THR A 17 36.84 3.31 -2.28
CA THR A 17 37.63 2.29 -1.58
C THR A 17 38.58 2.91 -0.55
N ALA A 18 39.17 4.07 -0.85
CA ALA A 18 39.93 4.83 0.14
C ALA A 18 39.07 5.22 1.35
N ALA A 19 37.82 5.63 1.14
CA ALA A 19 36.90 5.93 2.23
C ALA A 19 36.60 4.70 3.09
N GLN A 20 36.40 3.52 2.49
CA GLN A 20 36.19 2.27 3.24
C GLN A 20 37.40 1.93 4.11
N ILE A 21 38.62 2.09 3.59
CA ILE A 21 39.86 1.86 4.35
C ILE A 21 39.98 2.87 5.51
N GLU A 22 39.59 4.13 5.31
CA GLU A 22 39.57 5.12 6.40
C GLU A 22 38.52 4.76 7.46
N LEU A 23 37.36 4.19 7.08
CA LEU A 23 36.36 3.68 8.04
C LEU A 23 36.89 2.48 8.84
N GLU A 24 37.62 1.55 8.21
CA GLU A 24 38.28 0.44 8.93
C GLU A 24 39.32 0.95 9.95
N ARG A 25 39.88 2.14 9.72
CA ARG A 25 40.80 2.82 10.63
C ARG A 25 40.11 3.72 11.67
N ASN A 26 38.78 3.68 11.74
CA ASN A 26 37.95 4.57 12.57
C ASN A 26 38.14 6.08 12.27
N ASN A 27 38.63 6.44 11.09
CA ASN A 27 38.78 7.83 10.65
C ASN A 27 37.55 8.28 9.84
N VAL A 28 36.45 8.52 10.53
CA VAL A 28 35.17 8.89 9.90
C VAL A 28 35.27 10.22 9.13
N THR A 29 35.97 11.21 9.67
CA THR A 29 36.18 12.51 9.00
C THR A 29 36.94 12.35 7.69
N GLY A 30 38.04 11.58 7.69
CA GLY A 30 38.80 11.26 6.49
C GLY A 30 37.97 10.50 5.45
N ALA A 31 37.14 9.55 5.90
CA ALA A 31 36.22 8.83 5.03
C ALA A 31 35.21 9.76 4.35
N LYS A 32 34.58 10.69 5.09
CA LYS A 32 33.63 11.68 4.54
C LYS A 32 34.28 12.54 3.46
N GLU A 33 35.51 13.01 3.66
CA GLU A 33 36.25 13.76 2.65
C GLU A 33 36.51 12.95 1.38
N MET A 34 36.88 11.69 1.52
CA MET A 34 37.13 10.80 0.38
C MET A 34 35.82 10.49 -0.38
N LEU A 35 34.71 10.28 0.32
CA LEU A 35 33.39 10.10 -0.30
C LEU A 35 32.94 11.34 -1.07
N LEU A 36 33.16 12.53 -0.54
CA LEU A 36 32.85 13.79 -1.22
C LEU A 36 33.74 13.99 -2.46
N LYS A 37 34.98 13.48 -2.46
CA LYS A 37 35.82 13.44 -3.67
C LYS A 37 35.30 12.39 -4.67
N SER A 38 34.80 11.25 -4.20
CA SER A 38 34.17 10.22 -5.04
C SER A 38 32.95 10.75 -5.80
N THR A 39 32.03 11.44 -5.11
CA THR A 39 30.79 11.97 -5.71
C THR A 39 31.05 13.06 -6.75
N ARG A 40 32.11 13.86 -6.57
CA ARG A 40 32.55 14.87 -7.56
C ARG A 40 33.27 14.28 -8.76
N ALA A 41 33.94 13.13 -8.58
CA ALA A 41 34.73 12.48 -9.61
C ALA A 41 33.92 11.51 -10.49
N THR A 42 32.64 11.28 -10.18
CA THR A 42 31.82 10.33 -10.94
C THR A 42 31.59 10.81 -12.37
N SER A 43 32.03 10.01 -13.33
CA SER A 43 31.67 10.17 -14.74
C SER A 43 30.20 9.74 -14.97
N GLN A 44 29.53 10.28 -15.99
CA GLN A 44 28.13 9.94 -16.33
C GLN A 44 27.91 8.44 -16.60
N LEU A 45 28.99 7.65 -16.73
CA LEU A 45 28.98 6.22 -17.04
C LEU A 45 28.75 5.27 -15.85
N ASN A 46 28.76 5.73 -14.58
CA ASN A 46 28.59 4.83 -13.43
C ASN A 46 27.62 5.36 -12.34
N PRO A 47 26.29 5.35 -12.59
CA PRO A 47 25.27 5.79 -11.63
C PRO A 47 25.30 5.01 -10.30
N ALA A 48 25.48 3.68 -10.36
CA ALA A 48 25.46 2.82 -9.18
C ALA A 48 26.56 3.16 -8.18
N GLN A 49 27.78 3.48 -8.66
CA GLN A 49 28.89 3.87 -7.77
C GLN A 49 28.67 5.23 -7.11
N ARG A 50 28.06 6.17 -7.83
CA ARG A 50 27.63 7.47 -7.29
C ARG A 50 26.62 7.26 -6.16
N THR A 51 25.60 6.43 -6.41
CA THR A 51 24.59 6.09 -5.42
C THR A 51 25.19 5.46 -4.17
N ARG A 52 26.11 4.49 -4.30
CA ARG A 52 26.83 3.91 -3.15
C ARG A 52 27.61 4.94 -2.35
N SER A 53 28.23 5.91 -3.02
CA SER A 53 29.01 6.96 -2.36
C SER A 53 28.11 7.92 -1.58
N PHE A 54 26.96 8.34 -2.16
CA PHE A 54 25.98 9.17 -1.46
C PHE A 54 25.29 8.42 -0.32
N LEU A 55 24.98 7.13 -0.51
CA LEU A 55 24.33 6.31 0.50
C LEU A 55 25.22 6.21 1.74
N LEU A 56 26.48 5.81 1.55
CA LEU A 56 27.45 5.71 2.64
C LEU A 56 27.69 7.07 3.31
N LEU A 57 27.75 8.16 2.54
CA LEU A 57 27.91 9.50 3.12
C LEU A 57 26.71 9.88 3.98
N GLY A 58 25.49 9.67 3.48
CA GLY A 58 24.27 9.91 4.24
C GLY A 58 24.17 9.04 5.49
N ASP A 59 24.56 7.77 5.42
CA ASP A 59 24.57 6.86 6.56
C ASP A 59 25.56 7.30 7.65
N LEU A 60 26.72 7.83 7.29
CA LEU A 60 27.69 8.36 8.26
C LEU A 60 27.18 9.61 8.97
N TYR A 61 26.52 10.53 8.25
CA TYR A 61 25.92 11.71 8.88
C TYR A 61 24.71 11.33 9.74
N TYR A 62 23.90 10.38 9.28
CA TYR A 62 22.77 9.85 10.04
C TYR A 62 23.22 9.19 11.35
N ALA A 63 24.31 8.43 11.33
CA ALA A 63 24.86 7.78 12.52
C ALA A 63 25.44 8.77 13.55
N GLU A 64 25.83 9.97 13.12
CA GLU A 64 26.27 11.06 13.99
C GLU A 64 25.12 11.99 14.43
N HIS A 65 23.86 11.63 14.14
CA HIS A 65 22.66 12.44 14.39
C HIS A 65 22.64 13.80 13.66
N ASP A 66 23.47 13.96 12.63
CA ASP A 66 23.51 15.16 11.80
C ASP A 66 22.56 14.99 10.61
N PHE A 67 21.27 15.19 10.89
CA PHE A 67 20.18 14.83 9.99
C PHE A 67 20.06 15.72 8.75
N ALA A 68 20.44 17.00 8.83
CA ALA A 68 20.36 17.95 7.72
C ALA A 68 21.26 17.56 6.52
N PRO A 69 22.58 17.33 6.69
CA PRO A 69 23.43 16.82 5.62
C PRO A 69 23.04 15.40 5.20
N ALA A 70 22.65 14.53 6.13
CA ALA A 70 22.18 13.18 5.79
C ALA A 70 21.02 13.23 4.79
N LYS A 71 20.02 14.10 5.02
CA LYS A 71 18.89 14.31 4.11
C LYS A 71 19.34 14.75 2.73
N ASN A 72 20.20 15.76 2.67
CA ASN A 72 20.69 16.29 1.40
C ASN A 72 21.42 15.22 0.56
N TYR A 73 22.17 14.33 1.21
CA TYR A 73 22.83 13.22 0.52
C TYR A 73 21.87 12.12 0.07
N TYR A 74 20.86 11.77 0.88
CA TYR A 74 19.82 10.81 0.45
C TYR A 74 18.89 11.34 -0.64
N ASP A 75 18.60 12.65 -0.65
CA ASP A 75 17.83 13.30 -1.71
C ASP A 75 18.58 13.30 -3.05
N SER A 76 19.91 13.18 -3.01
CA SER A 76 20.76 13.08 -4.20
C SER A 76 20.76 11.68 -4.86
N ILE A 77 20.04 10.72 -4.29
CA ILE A 77 19.94 9.33 -4.75
C ILE A 77 18.59 9.08 -5.43
N ASN A 78 18.62 8.43 -6.59
CA ASN A 78 17.42 7.91 -7.24
C ASN A 78 17.09 6.51 -6.67
N ASN A 79 15.88 6.33 -6.13
CA ASN A 79 15.47 5.08 -5.50
C ASN A 79 15.49 3.87 -6.45
N ASN A 80 15.38 4.10 -7.76
CA ASN A 80 15.41 3.03 -8.78
C ASN A 80 16.83 2.67 -9.25
N ASP A 81 17.87 3.28 -8.68
CA ASP A 81 19.25 2.97 -9.01
C ASP A 81 19.63 1.57 -8.46
N PRO A 82 20.26 0.70 -9.26
CA PRO A 82 20.79 -0.60 -8.80
C PRO A 82 21.71 -0.54 -7.58
N GLY A 83 22.24 0.64 -7.23
CA GLY A 83 23.03 0.87 -6.02
C GLY A 83 22.24 0.85 -4.70
N VAL A 84 20.90 0.90 -4.73
CA VAL A 84 20.04 0.89 -3.53
C VAL A 84 19.67 -0.55 -3.14
N PRO A 85 20.08 -1.06 -1.97
CA PRO A 85 19.81 -2.44 -1.56
C PRO A 85 18.32 -2.76 -1.34
N ASP A 86 17.58 -1.83 -0.74
CA ASP A 86 16.14 -1.92 -0.47
C ASP A 86 15.47 -0.57 -0.74
N PRO A 87 14.83 -0.40 -1.92
CA PRO A 87 14.18 0.86 -2.29
C PRO A 87 13.01 1.25 -1.38
N VAL A 88 12.29 0.28 -0.81
CA VAL A 88 11.10 0.55 0.01
C VAL A 88 11.53 1.06 1.38
N ALA A 89 12.45 0.35 2.04
CA ALA A 89 12.98 0.79 3.34
C ALA A 89 13.74 2.13 3.21
N PHE A 90 14.47 2.32 2.11
CA PHE A 90 15.18 3.57 1.86
C PHE A 90 14.24 4.78 1.70
N GLU A 91 13.12 4.61 0.99
CA GLU A 91 12.12 5.68 0.83
C GLU A 91 11.48 6.03 2.18
N VAL A 92 11.13 5.03 3.01
CA VAL A 92 10.63 5.28 4.36
C VAL A 92 11.65 6.06 5.19
N LYS A 93 12.93 5.66 5.15
CA LYS A 93 14.02 6.38 5.84
C LYS A 93 14.13 7.84 5.39
N LYS A 94 14.02 8.11 4.08
CA LYS A 94 14.03 9.47 3.53
C LYS A 94 12.85 10.31 4.03
N GLN A 95 11.65 9.73 4.06
CA GLN A 95 10.46 10.43 4.52
C GLN A 95 10.55 10.80 6.00
N VAL A 96 11.00 9.88 6.85
CA VAL A 96 11.22 10.13 8.29
C VAL A 96 12.27 11.23 8.47
N LEU A 97 13.38 11.15 7.74
CA LEU A 97 14.45 12.13 7.83
C LEU A 97 14.01 13.53 7.36
N ALA A 98 13.16 13.60 6.33
CA ALA A 98 12.57 14.85 5.88
C ALA A 98 11.70 15.50 6.96
N GLN A 99 10.93 14.71 7.71
CA GLN A 99 10.12 15.20 8.82
C GLN A 99 11.01 15.75 9.96
N ILE A 100 12.07 15.03 10.32
CA ILE A 100 13.02 15.47 11.36
C ILE A 100 13.66 16.81 10.99
N VAL A 101 14.22 16.90 9.77
CA VAL A 101 14.91 18.11 9.31
C VAL A 101 13.93 19.28 9.20
N ALA A 102 12.68 19.06 8.79
CA ALA A 102 11.68 20.12 8.78
C ALA A 102 11.46 20.73 10.17
N GLN A 103 11.38 19.91 11.23
CA GLN A 103 11.23 20.40 12.59
C GLN A 103 12.49 21.10 13.11
N LEU A 104 13.68 20.54 12.84
CA LEU A 104 14.95 21.18 13.17
C LEU A 104 15.13 22.52 12.47
N ASP A 105 14.76 22.62 11.19
CA ASP A 105 14.83 23.86 10.41
C ASP A 105 13.89 24.92 10.99
N ILE A 106 12.68 24.54 11.43
CA ILE A 106 11.76 25.45 12.13
C ILE A 106 12.45 25.98 13.40
N MET A 107 12.96 25.09 14.25
CA MET A 107 13.64 25.49 15.50
C MET A 107 14.83 26.42 15.24
N HIS A 108 15.75 26.03 14.35
CA HIS A 108 16.94 26.82 14.01
C HIS A 108 16.58 28.18 13.40
N ARG A 109 15.55 28.22 12.56
CA ARG A 109 15.08 29.47 11.95
C ARG A 109 14.49 30.39 13.00
N GLN A 110 13.61 29.89 13.87
CA GLN A 110 12.98 30.70 14.91
C GLN A 110 14.01 31.19 15.93
N ASP A 111 14.91 30.34 16.41
CA ASP A 111 16.00 30.74 17.31
C ASP A 111 16.87 31.84 16.69
N SER A 112 17.18 31.72 15.39
CA SER A 112 17.92 32.74 14.66
C SER A 112 17.15 34.06 14.55
N LEU A 113 15.86 34.01 14.23
CA LEU A 113 15.00 35.19 14.12
C LEU A 113 14.84 35.89 15.47
N GLN A 114 14.64 35.13 16.54
CA GLN A 114 14.56 35.67 17.90
C GLN A 114 15.89 36.26 18.37
N LYS A 115 17.01 35.62 18.04
CA LYS A 115 18.35 36.15 18.33
C LYS A 115 18.59 37.47 17.62
N ILE A 116 18.15 37.61 16.36
CA ILE A 116 18.22 38.88 15.61
C ILE A 116 17.26 39.91 16.22
N ALA A 117 16.06 39.50 16.66
CA ALA A 117 15.11 40.39 17.32
C ALA A 117 15.66 40.97 18.63
N ALA A 118 16.41 40.16 19.39
CA ALA A 118 17.03 40.54 20.65
C ALA A 118 18.27 41.47 20.50
N MET A 119 18.83 41.61 19.30
CA MET A 119 19.96 42.52 19.05
C MET A 119 19.52 44.00 19.12
N PRO A 120 20.43 44.93 19.51
CA PRO A 120 20.21 46.36 19.40
C PRO A 120 19.85 46.77 17.96
N GLU A 121 18.99 47.78 17.82
CA GLU A 121 18.45 48.19 16.52
C GLU A 121 19.54 48.53 15.48
N ALA A 122 20.60 49.22 15.91
CA ALA A 122 21.71 49.59 15.04
C ALA A 122 22.45 48.35 14.48
N GLU A 123 22.72 47.36 15.33
CA GLU A 123 23.40 46.12 14.96
C GLU A 123 22.50 45.24 14.07
N ARG A 124 21.22 45.14 14.42
CA ARG A 124 20.20 44.43 13.62
C ARG A 124 20.11 45.01 12.21
N ASN A 125 20.00 46.33 12.08
CA ASN A 125 19.90 46.98 10.77
C ASN A 125 21.17 46.80 9.92
N ALA A 126 22.35 46.84 10.54
CA ALA A 126 23.61 46.57 9.86
C ALA A 126 23.69 45.11 9.34
N LEU A 127 23.25 44.15 10.16
CA LEU A 127 23.22 42.73 9.80
C LEU A 127 22.23 42.47 8.66
N ILE A 128 21.02 43.03 8.70
CA ILE A 128 20.04 42.91 7.61
C ILE A 128 20.59 43.50 6.32
N LYS A 129 21.17 44.71 6.34
CA LYS A 129 21.80 45.31 5.15
C LYS A 129 22.91 44.44 4.57
N LYS A 130 23.73 43.82 5.43
CA LYS A 130 24.76 42.87 4.99
C LYS A 130 24.13 41.64 4.33
N MET A 131 23.08 41.06 4.91
CA MET A 131 22.35 39.92 4.32
C MET A 131 21.73 40.28 2.98
N VAL A 132 21.05 41.43 2.85
CA VAL A 132 20.51 41.92 1.56
C VAL A 132 21.62 42.00 0.50
N ARG A 133 22.78 42.56 0.84
CA ARG A 133 23.93 42.65 -0.09
C ARG A 133 24.40 41.26 -0.51
N THR A 134 24.53 40.33 0.43
CA THR A 134 24.95 38.95 0.14
C THR A 134 23.93 38.21 -0.71
N LEU A 135 22.64 38.36 -0.44
CA LEU A 135 21.55 37.73 -1.20
C LEU A 135 21.48 38.28 -2.62
N ARG A 136 21.49 39.61 -2.81
CA ARG A 136 21.51 40.24 -4.15
C ARG A 136 22.74 39.82 -4.97
N LYS A 137 23.92 39.73 -4.33
CA LYS A 137 25.14 39.25 -4.98
C LYS A 137 25.00 37.79 -5.43
N ARG A 138 24.36 36.93 -4.63
CA ARG A 138 24.12 35.52 -4.96
C ARG A 138 23.13 35.35 -6.12
N GLU A 139 22.15 36.25 -6.23
CA GLU A 139 21.18 36.27 -7.34
C GLU A 139 21.72 36.93 -8.62
N GLY A 140 22.97 37.42 -8.61
CA GLY A 140 23.58 38.06 -9.77
C GLY A 140 22.97 39.44 -10.11
N LEU A 141 22.16 40.00 -9.20
CA LEU A 141 21.68 41.37 -9.29
C LEU A 141 22.86 42.31 -8.99
N LYS A 142 23.19 43.19 -9.95
CA LYS A 142 24.21 44.23 -9.73
C LYS A 142 23.72 45.18 -8.63
N GLU A 143 24.66 45.74 -7.87
CA GLU A 143 24.39 46.90 -7.03
C GLU A 143 23.80 47.99 -7.94
N GLU A 144 22.52 48.30 -7.77
CA GLU A 144 21.99 49.59 -8.20
C GLU A 144 22.67 50.63 -7.30
N GLU A 145 23.75 51.20 -7.81
CA GLU A 145 24.11 52.57 -7.46
C GLU A 145 22.87 53.43 -7.71
N GLN A 146 22.52 54.25 -6.72
CA GLN A 146 21.42 55.20 -6.77
C GLN A 146 21.40 56.04 -8.07
N PRO A 147 20.22 56.50 -8.53
CA PRO A 147 20.07 57.09 -9.85
C PRO A 147 20.68 58.50 -9.87
N GLY A 148 21.87 58.61 -10.46
CA GLY A 148 22.51 59.86 -10.83
C GLY A 148 22.79 59.88 -12.32
N ASN A 149 21.98 60.64 -13.06
CA ASN A 149 22.25 61.21 -14.39
C ASN A 149 23.07 60.39 -15.41
N ALA A 150 22.36 59.80 -16.37
CA ALA A 150 22.75 59.89 -17.78
C ALA A 150 21.56 59.55 -18.67
N ALA A 151 20.72 60.55 -18.93
CA ALA A 151 19.89 60.56 -20.12
C ALA A 151 20.82 60.58 -21.35
N VAL A 152 20.85 59.48 -22.10
CA VAL A 152 21.23 59.49 -23.51
C VAL A 152 20.13 58.75 -24.26
N GLY A 153 19.24 59.53 -24.85
CA GLY A 153 18.21 59.01 -25.74
C GLY A 153 18.83 58.43 -27.00
N MET A 154 18.22 57.38 -27.53
CA MET A 154 18.20 57.17 -28.97
C MET A 154 16.96 56.36 -29.38
N ALA A 155 16.04 57.10 -29.99
CA ALA A 155 15.10 56.77 -31.04
C ALA A 155 14.83 55.28 -31.36
N ASN A 156 13.57 54.90 -31.16
CA ASN A 156 12.85 53.97 -32.03
C ASN A 156 12.91 54.49 -33.48
N ASN A 157 13.44 53.69 -34.40
CA ASN A 157 12.97 53.68 -35.79
C ASN A 157 13.40 52.40 -36.54
N ASN A 158 12.39 51.79 -37.15
CA ASN A 158 12.38 50.92 -38.33
C ASN A 158 12.99 49.51 -38.26
N ASN A 159 12.06 48.55 -38.24
CA ASN A 159 12.14 47.24 -38.88
C ASN A 159 12.59 47.38 -40.36
N ASP A 160 13.23 46.32 -40.87
CA ASP A 160 13.65 46.10 -42.27
C ASP A 160 15.07 46.55 -42.67
N LYS A 161 16.08 46.22 -41.86
CA LYS A 161 17.44 46.01 -42.38
C LYS A 161 18.02 44.67 -41.93
N PRO A 162 18.75 43.95 -42.80
CA PRO A 162 19.47 42.74 -42.41
C PRO A 162 20.44 43.06 -41.27
N PRO A 163 20.73 42.09 -40.37
CA PRO A 163 21.55 42.32 -39.20
C PRO A 163 22.91 42.89 -39.62
N PRO A 164 23.41 43.94 -38.95
CA PRO A 164 24.69 44.54 -39.28
C PRO A 164 25.79 43.48 -39.12
N ASP A 165 26.61 43.29 -40.16
CA ASP A 165 27.73 42.35 -40.13
C ASP A 165 28.74 42.80 -39.07
N LEU A 166 28.89 42.01 -38.01
CA LEU A 166 29.80 42.29 -36.90
C LEU A 166 31.28 42.17 -37.30
N PHE A 167 31.58 41.54 -38.45
CA PHE A 167 32.94 41.19 -38.86
C PHE A 167 33.28 41.66 -40.29
N GLY A 168 32.51 42.60 -40.86
CA GLY A 168 32.79 43.19 -42.17
C GLY A 168 34.19 43.83 -42.25
N SER A 169 34.82 43.71 -43.42
CA SER A 169 36.24 43.96 -43.79
C SER A 169 36.84 45.36 -43.51
N SER A 170 36.59 45.99 -42.38
CA SER A 170 37.18 47.28 -42.01
C SER A 170 37.67 47.35 -40.56
N ASN A 171 38.22 46.23 -40.05
CA ASN A 171 38.96 46.21 -38.78
C ASN A 171 40.41 45.78 -39.02
N GLU A 172 41.22 46.69 -39.56
CA GLU A 172 42.65 46.48 -39.86
C GLU A 172 43.58 46.44 -38.64
N LYS A 173 43.08 46.29 -37.41
CA LYS A 173 43.92 46.01 -36.23
C LYS A 173 43.23 44.98 -35.32
N GLY A 174 43.95 43.90 -35.03
CA GLY A 174 43.50 42.70 -34.31
C GLY A 174 43.20 42.89 -32.82
N ASP A 175 42.37 43.87 -32.46
CA ASP A 175 41.82 43.96 -31.11
C ASP A 175 40.76 42.87 -30.89
N TRP A 176 40.91 42.13 -29.79
CA TRP A 176 39.99 41.08 -29.39
C TRP A 176 38.57 41.63 -29.20
N TYR A 177 37.55 40.89 -29.65
CA TYR A 177 36.17 41.36 -29.75
C TYR A 177 35.61 42.02 -28.46
N PHE A 178 35.98 41.49 -27.28
CA PHE A 178 35.45 41.99 -26.00
C PHE A 178 36.22 43.19 -25.41
N THR A 179 37.39 43.53 -25.96
CA THR A 179 38.16 44.73 -25.56
C THR A 179 37.79 45.95 -26.40
N ASN A 180 37.24 45.77 -27.59
CA ASN A 180 36.76 46.86 -28.43
C ASN A 180 35.32 47.28 -28.02
N ALA A 181 35.19 48.47 -27.43
CA ALA A 181 33.91 49.00 -26.95
C ALA A 181 32.84 49.14 -28.07
N SER A 182 33.26 49.41 -29.31
CA SER A 182 32.36 49.56 -30.47
C SER A 182 31.82 48.20 -30.95
N LEU A 183 32.66 47.16 -30.98
CA LEU A 183 32.21 45.80 -31.31
C LEU A 183 31.29 45.23 -30.23
N LYS A 184 31.60 45.51 -28.96
CA LYS A 184 30.77 45.08 -27.82
C LYS A 184 29.38 45.71 -27.84
N SER A 185 29.28 47.02 -28.15
CA SER A 185 27.98 47.70 -28.23
C SER A 185 27.17 47.23 -29.45
N LYS A 186 27.80 47.05 -30.61
CA LYS A 186 27.16 46.47 -31.81
C LYS A 186 26.65 45.06 -31.54
N GLY A 187 27.46 44.23 -30.89
CA GLY A 187 27.08 42.87 -30.53
C GLY A 187 25.96 42.79 -29.50
N PHE A 188 25.94 43.69 -28.53
CA PHE A 188 24.83 43.81 -27.59
C PHE A 188 23.52 44.17 -28.30
N THR A 189 23.54 45.14 -29.20
CA THR A 189 22.36 45.53 -30.00
C THR A 189 21.91 44.39 -30.90
N ALA A 190 22.83 43.72 -31.60
CA ALA A 190 22.52 42.57 -32.45
C ALA A 190 21.95 41.38 -31.64
N PHE A 191 22.50 41.12 -30.46
CA PHE A 191 21.98 40.09 -29.55
C PHE A 191 20.56 40.43 -29.08
N LYS A 192 20.32 41.68 -28.67
CA LYS A 192 19.00 42.15 -28.23
C LYS A 192 17.98 42.16 -29.38
N GLN A 193 18.40 42.47 -30.61
CA GLN A 193 17.53 42.34 -31.80
C GLN A 193 17.16 40.88 -32.08
N LYS A 194 18.13 39.97 -32.02
CA LYS A 194 17.91 38.56 -32.36
C LYS A 194 17.18 37.78 -31.27
N PHE A 195 17.41 38.13 -30.01
CA PHE A 195 16.93 37.35 -28.87
C PHE A 195 16.05 38.12 -27.90
N GLY A 196 15.92 39.45 -27.99
CA GLY A 196 15.17 40.26 -27.02
C GLY A 196 15.92 40.48 -25.70
N ASN A 197 15.23 41.01 -24.68
CA ASN A 197 15.78 41.18 -23.34
C ASN A 197 15.72 39.83 -22.59
N ARG A 198 16.87 39.23 -22.26
CA ARG A 198 16.94 37.89 -21.67
C ARG A 198 17.49 37.93 -20.23
N PRO A 199 16.84 37.23 -19.28
CA PRO A 199 17.37 37.10 -17.93
C PRO A 199 18.63 36.23 -17.93
N ASN A 200 19.54 36.50 -16.99
CA ASN A 200 20.80 35.78 -16.85
C ASN A 200 20.60 34.44 -16.12
N VAL A 201 19.99 33.48 -16.82
CA VAL A 201 19.70 32.13 -16.30
C VAL A 201 20.26 31.06 -17.24
N ASP A 202 20.60 29.90 -16.68
CA ASP A 202 21.07 28.76 -17.48
C ASP A 202 19.97 28.27 -18.43
N ASN A 203 20.37 27.78 -19.61
CA ASN A 203 19.46 27.32 -20.66
C ASN A 203 18.43 28.35 -21.14
N TRP A 204 18.69 29.66 -20.97
CA TRP A 204 17.78 30.74 -21.40
C TRP A 204 17.30 30.64 -22.86
N ARG A 205 18.08 29.98 -23.73
CA ARG A 205 17.77 29.75 -25.15
C ARG A 205 16.72 28.64 -25.41
N ARG A 206 16.51 27.71 -24.47
CA ARG A 206 15.50 26.63 -24.59
C ARG A 206 14.13 27.04 -24.06
N GLN A 207 14.10 27.93 -23.05
CA GLN A 207 12.86 28.40 -22.44
C GLN A 207 11.98 29.18 -23.43
N SER A 208 12.57 29.87 -24.42
CA SER A 208 11.82 30.54 -25.48
C SER A 208 11.16 29.58 -26.48
N MET A 209 11.73 28.39 -26.71
CA MET A 209 11.12 27.40 -27.61
C MET A 209 9.86 26.75 -27.01
N MET A 210 9.80 26.61 -25.68
CA MET A 210 8.60 26.10 -25.00
C MET A 210 7.45 27.12 -24.95
N VAL A 211 7.77 28.43 -24.87
CA VAL A 211 6.76 29.50 -24.88
C VAL A 211 6.16 29.69 -26.28
N GLU A 212 6.95 29.50 -27.34
CA GLU A 212 6.47 29.63 -28.73
C GLU A 212 5.68 28.40 -29.21
N GLN A 213 5.97 27.21 -28.65
CA GLN A 213 5.20 25.99 -28.90
C GLN A 213 3.92 25.88 -28.05
N ALA A 214 3.80 26.66 -26.96
CA ALA A 214 2.59 26.74 -26.12
C ALA A 214 1.57 27.81 -26.57
N GLY A 215 1.86 28.55 -27.64
CA GLY A 215 1.03 29.66 -28.13
C GLY A 215 -0.01 29.30 -29.21
N SER A 216 -0.08 28.04 -29.66
CA SER A 216 -0.87 27.65 -30.82
C SER A 216 -1.84 26.49 -30.53
N GLY A 217 -2.77 26.72 -29.58
CA GLY A 217 -3.92 25.84 -29.31
C GLY A 217 -5.13 26.66 -28.85
N PRO A 218 -6.36 26.36 -29.33
CA PRO A 218 -7.54 27.16 -29.02
C PRO A 218 -7.89 27.06 -27.52
N ARG A 219 -7.93 28.23 -26.85
CA ARG A 219 -8.36 28.37 -25.46
C ARG A 219 -9.86 28.12 -25.36
N ASN A 220 -10.24 27.02 -24.71
CA ASN A 220 -11.60 26.81 -24.21
C ASN A 220 -11.61 27.05 -22.69
N PRO A 221 -12.29 28.07 -22.16
CA PRO A 221 -12.32 28.34 -20.73
C PRO A 221 -13.56 27.70 -20.10
N ARG A 222 -13.42 26.54 -19.44
CA ARG A 222 -14.23 26.16 -18.25
C ARG A 222 -13.87 24.78 -17.69
N ALA A 223 -14.00 24.72 -16.36
CA ALA A 223 -14.08 23.56 -15.46
C ALA A 223 -12.75 22.95 -14.98
N MET A 224 -12.18 23.56 -13.93
CA MET A 224 -11.83 22.80 -12.73
C MET A 224 -12.29 23.61 -11.51
N GLY A 225 -13.23 23.06 -10.75
CA GLY A 225 -13.86 23.68 -9.60
C GLY A 225 -13.01 23.54 -8.33
N GLU A 226 -13.23 24.53 -7.47
CA GLU A 226 -13.00 24.65 -6.03
C GLU A 226 -12.42 23.45 -5.28
N LEU A 227 -11.20 23.65 -4.77
CA LEU A 227 -10.75 23.12 -3.49
C LEU A 227 -9.98 24.23 -2.76
N GLY A 228 -10.59 24.72 -1.67
CA GLY A 228 -9.98 25.32 -0.47
C GLY A 228 -8.93 26.42 -0.64
N ALA A 229 -9.34 27.67 -0.40
CA ALA A 229 -8.44 28.79 -0.14
C ALA A 229 -7.59 28.53 1.13
N GLY A 230 -6.35 28.09 0.92
CA GLY A 230 -5.25 28.22 1.87
C GLY A 230 -4.14 29.01 1.17
N ASP A 231 -3.80 30.15 1.75
CA ASP A 231 -2.84 31.13 1.21
C ASP A 231 -1.42 30.55 1.15
N THR A 232 -1.11 29.82 0.08
CA THR A 232 0.25 29.47 -0.32
C THR A 232 0.49 29.92 -1.74
N ALA A 233 0.32 31.22 -2.00
CA ALA A 233 1.01 31.86 -3.10
C ALA A 233 2.48 32.01 -2.68
N SER A 234 3.40 31.42 -3.45
CA SER A 234 4.83 31.66 -3.34
C SER A 234 5.10 33.16 -3.37
N ALA A 235 5.22 33.77 -2.19
CA ALA A 235 5.76 35.10 -2.05
C ALA A 235 7.19 35.02 -2.59
N SER A 236 7.46 35.71 -3.69
CA SER A 236 8.83 36.11 -4.00
C SER A 236 9.36 36.77 -2.72
N GLU A 237 10.29 36.11 -2.04
CA GLU A 237 10.89 36.66 -0.83
C GLU A 237 11.44 38.03 -1.18
N ASP A 238 10.81 39.07 -0.66
CA ASP A 238 11.29 40.42 -0.89
C ASP A 238 12.63 40.56 -0.17
N ILE A 239 13.71 40.44 -0.94
CA ILE A 239 15.10 40.57 -0.47
C ILE A 239 15.41 42.05 -0.16
N SER A 240 14.42 42.95 -0.23
CA SER A 240 14.56 44.28 0.33
C SER A 240 14.83 44.23 1.84
N PHE A 241 15.40 45.33 2.34
CA PHE A 241 15.60 45.53 3.76
C PHE A 241 14.27 45.46 4.55
N GLU A 242 13.20 46.00 3.97
CA GLU A 242 11.87 46.03 4.59
C GLU A 242 11.22 44.64 4.62
N GLY A 243 11.37 43.86 3.54
CA GLY A 243 10.88 42.49 3.44
C GLY A 243 11.51 41.56 4.46
N LEU A 244 12.85 41.64 4.63
CA LEU A 244 13.55 40.86 5.66
C LEU A 244 13.22 41.33 7.09
N LEU A 245 13.04 42.63 7.30
CA LEU A 245 12.70 43.18 8.63
C LEU A 245 11.29 42.77 9.08
N LYS A 246 10.33 42.67 8.16
CA LYS A 246 8.93 42.28 8.44
C LYS A 246 8.82 40.89 9.10
N ASN A 247 9.74 39.99 8.75
CA ASN A 247 9.78 38.60 9.20
C ASN A 247 10.45 38.41 10.57
N ILE A 248 11.00 39.48 11.17
CA ILE A 248 11.65 39.43 12.49
C ILE A 248 10.58 39.64 13.59
N PRO A 249 10.53 38.78 14.63
CA PRO A 249 9.55 38.90 15.71
C PRO A 249 9.91 40.02 16.69
N LEU A 250 9.63 41.27 16.31
CA LEU A 250 9.93 42.46 17.11
C LEU A 250 8.82 42.84 18.11
N THR A 251 7.59 42.37 17.90
CA THR A 251 6.45 42.61 18.80
C THR A 251 6.25 41.43 19.74
N ALA A 252 5.64 41.65 20.91
CA ALA A 252 5.34 40.59 21.87
C ALA A 252 4.52 39.45 21.23
N GLU A 253 3.47 39.80 20.48
CA GLU A 253 2.62 38.84 19.75
C GLU A 253 3.41 38.00 18.73
N LYS A 254 4.29 38.62 17.95
CA LYS A 254 5.12 37.87 16.99
C LYS A 254 6.17 37.00 17.68
N LYS A 255 6.62 37.39 18.86
CA LYS A 255 7.54 36.60 19.67
C LYS A 255 6.83 35.38 20.25
N GLU A 256 5.60 35.54 20.73
CA GLU A 256 4.75 34.44 21.18
C GLU A 256 4.50 33.43 20.04
N LEU A 257 4.09 33.90 18.85
CA LEU A 257 3.93 33.03 17.67
C LEU A 257 5.22 32.29 17.27
N SER A 258 6.38 32.92 17.48
CA SER A 258 7.68 32.31 17.25
C SER A 258 7.97 31.21 18.28
N GLU A 259 7.67 31.45 19.56
CA GLU A 259 7.76 30.44 20.63
C GLU A 259 6.79 29.28 20.41
N ASP A 260 5.54 29.54 20.00
CA ASP A 260 4.56 28.49 19.69
C ASP A 260 5.04 27.59 18.55
N SER A 261 5.75 28.17 17.57
CA SER A 261 6.35 27.41 16.47
C SER A 261 7.47 26.50 16.98
N VAL A 262 8.29 26.97 17.92
CA VAL A 262 9.35 26.17 18.55
C VAL A 262 8.75 25.09 19.47
N GLU A 263 7.72 25.43 20.22
CA GLU A 263 6.97 24.51 21.09
C GLU A 263 6.46 23.30 20.28
N ASN A 264 5.75 23.57 19.18
CA ASN A 264 5.21 22.52 18.34
C ASN A 264 6.31 21.69 17.67
N ALA A 265 7.36 22.34 17.17
CA ALA A 265 8.46 21.65 16.52
C ALA A 265 9.23 20.73 17.49
N MET A 266 9.46 21.17 18.74
CA MET A 266 10.12 20.35 19.76
C MET A 266 9.28 19.13 20.16
N ALA A 267 7.97 19.32 20.37
CA ALA A 267 7.07 18.22 20.69
C ALA A 267 7.00 17.21 19.53
N ASP A 268 6.83 17.68 18.29
CA ASP A 268 6.80 16.84 17.09
C ASP A 268 8.12 16.07 16.90
N LEU A 269 9.25 16.74 17.09
CA LEU A 269 10.57 16.12 16.99
C LEU A 269 10.74 15.00 18.01
N GLY A 270 10.34 15.22 19.26
CA GLY A 270 10.36 14.19 20.29
C GLY A 270 9.46 12.99 19.96
N VAL A 271 8.26 13.23 19.43
CA VAL A 271 7.36 12.17 18.95
C VAL A 271 7.99 11.37 17.81
N ILE A 272 8.58 12.04 16.81
CA ILE A 272 9.23 11.39 15.66
C ILE A 272 10.40 10.51 16.14
N TYR A 273 11.18 10.96 17.12
CA TYR A 273 12.26 10.15 17.69
C TYR A 273 11.77 8.86 18.33
N VAL A 274 10.61 8.87 19.00
CA VAL A 274 10.03 7.65 19.58
C VAL A 274 9.41 6.75 18.52
N ASP A 275 8.52 7.30 17.69
CA ASP A 275 7.63 6.51 16.82
C ASP A 275 8.29 6.05 15.52
N LYS A 276 9.27 6.80 15.02
CA LYS A 276 9.85 6.58 13.69
C LYS A 276 11.31 6.17 13.73
N LEU A 277 12.08 6.71 14.68
CA LEU A 277 13.50 6.39 14.82
C LEU A 277 13.82 5.37 15.91
N GLU A 278 12.90 5.19 16.87
CA GLU A 278 13.14 4.43 18.10
C GLU A 278 14.40 4.90 18.86
N ASP A 279 14.82 6.16 18.65
CA ASP A 279 15.92 6.78 19.37
C ASP A 279 15.41 7.37 20.68
N TYR A 280 15.22 6.48 21.65
CA TYR A 280 14.65 6.85 22.95
C TYR A 280 15.53 7.82 23.72
N ARG A 281 16.85 7.82 23.49
CA ARG A 281 17.76 8.76 24.17
C ARG A 281 17.55 10.18 23.64
N ALA A 282 17.58 10.37 22.33
CA ALA A 282 17.31 11.67 21.72
C ALA A 282 15.88 12.16 22.02
N ALA A 283 14.90 11.25 22.04
CA ALA A 283 13.54 11.56 22.44
C ALA A 283 13.46 12.07 23.88
N ILE A 284 14.11 11.39 24.83
CA ILE A 284 14.13 11.80 26.24
C ILE A 284 14.74 13.20 26.38
N GLU A 285 15.92 13.43 25.80
CA GLU A 285 16.59 14.74 25.87
C GLU A 285 15.72 15.86 25.29
N THR A 286 15.07 15.61 24.15
CA THR A 286 14.22 16.60 23.47
C THR A 286 12.92 16.88 24.25
N LEU A 287 12.24 15.83 24.73
CA LEU A 287 10.98 15.96 25.44
C LEU A 287 11.15 16.48 26.87
N GLU A 288 12.25 16.16 27.57
CA GLU A 288 12.56 16.79 28.86
C GLU A 288 12.81 18.29 28.68
N ALA A 289 13.60 18.69 27.68
CA ALA A 289 13.83 20.10 27.36
C ALA A 289 12.52 20.82 26.98
N PHE A 290 11.62 20.15 26.26
CA PHE A 290 10.29 20.66 25.96
C PHE A 290 9.47 20.91 27.23
N LEU A 291 9.43 19.95 28.17
CA LEU A 291 8.67 20.09 29.41
C LEU A 291 9.25 21.14 30.36
N GLU A 292 10.56 21.38 30.31
CA GLU A 292 11.24 22.44 31.05
C GLU A 292 10.96 23.83 30.46
N ARG A 293 11.06 23.97 29.13
CA ARG A 293 10.86 25.25 28.43
C ARG A 293 9.39 25.65 28.30
N PHE A 294 8.49 24.69 28.06
CA PHE A 294 7.08 24.90 27.75
C PHE A 294 6.16 24.17 28.75
N GLY A 295 6.38 24.39 30.04
CA GLY A 295 5.59 23.75 31.10
C GLY A 295 4.08 24.02 31.06
N TYR A 296 3.65 25.09 30.38
CA TYR A 296 2.26 25.50 30.20
C TYR A 296 1.60 24.94 28.92
N SER A 297 2.35 24.20 28.09
CA SER A 297 1.87 23.69 26.82
C SER A 297 0.67 22.75 26.97
N ASN A 298 -0.31 22.91 26.07
CA ASN A 298 -1.43 21.96 25.93
C ASN A 298 -0.98 20.57 25.44
N ARG A 299 0.25 20.46 24.90
CA ARG A 299 0.87 19.21 24.45
C ARG A 299 1.69 18.53 25.54
N ARG A 300 1.71 19.07 26.77
CA ARG A 300 2.34 18.41 27.92
C ARG A 300 1.88 16.96 28.14
N PRO A 301 0.58 16.60 28.04
CA PRO A 301 0.14 15.21 28.21
C PRO A 301 0.72 14.28 27.14
N GLU A 302 0.88 14.77 25.92
CA GLU A 302 1.51 14.03 24.82
C GLU A 302 2.98 13.77 25.12
N ALA A 303 3.72 14.82 25.49
CA ALA A 303 5.14 14.70 25.82
C ALA A 303 5.39 13.76 27.01
N LEU A 304 4.56 13.84 28.06
CA LEU A 304 4.62 12.92 29.22
C LEU A 304 4.39 11.47 28.82
N TYR A 305 3.47 11.20 27.88
CA TYR A 305 3.21 9.85 27.38
C TYR A 305 4.39 9.28 26.60
N TYR A 306 4.96 10.06 25.68
CA TYR A 306 6.13 9.61 24.92
C TYR A 306 7.37 9.47 25.81
N LEU A 307 7.53 10.32 26.83
CA LEU A 307 8.56 10.16 27.85
C LEU A 307 8.36 8.89 28.69
N TYR A 308 7.14 8.61 29.15
CA TYR A 308 6.82 7.37 29.84
C TYR A 308 7.24 6.15 29.00
N TYR A 309 6.86 6.14 27.72
CA TYR A 309 7.19 5.06 26.81
C TYR A 309 8.71 4.93 26.59
N ALA A 310 9.41 6.04 26.32
CA ALA A 310 10.86 6.05 26.13
C ALA A 310 11.61 5.61 27.40
N TYR A 311 11.13 5.99 28.59
CA TYR A 311 11.70 5.54 29.87
C TYR A 311 11.48 4.06 30.13
N GLN A 312 10.31 3.54 29.79
CA GLN A 312 10.05 2.11 29.88
C GLN A 312 10.98 1.30 28.98
N LYS A 313 11.27 1.80 27.76
CA LYS A 313 12.16 1.15 26.79
C LYS A 313 13.63 1.23 27.17
N THR A 314 14.05 2.31 27.82
CA THR A 314 15.43 2.49 28.31
C THR A 314 15.67 1.86 29.70
N GLY A 315 14.62 1.30 30.32
CA GLY A 315 14.71 0.63 31.62
C GLY A 315 14.68 1.55 32.84
N ASN A 316 14.39 2.84 32.66
CA ASN A 316 14.28 3.80 33.76
C ASN A 316 12.84 3.84 34.32
N THR A 317 12.46 2.75 34.99
CA THR A 317 11.08 2.56 35.49
C THR A 317 10.66 3.60 36.51
N ALA A 318 11.58 4.09 37.35
CA ALA A 318 11.27 5.12 38.34
C ALA A 318 10.81 6.45 37.70
N LYS A 319 11.50 6.89 36.64
CA LYS A 319 11.08 8.07 35.88
C LYS A 319 9.80 7.80 35.10
N ALA A 320 9.63 6.60 34.53
CA ALA A 320 8.38 6.21 33.86
C ALA A 320 7.19 6.31 34.82
N ASP A 321 7.29 5.72 36.01
CA ASP A 321 6.22 5.76 37.03
C ASP A 321 5.90 7.19 37.47
N ALA A 322 6.89 8.07 37.55
CA ALA A 322 6.68 9.49 37.83
C ALA A 322 5.87 10.19 36.72
N MET A 323 6.21 9.96 35.44
CA MET A 323 5.46 10.54 34.30
C MET A 323 4.02 10.04 34.28
N ARG A 324 3.82 8.74 34.57
CA ARG A 324 2.50 8.13 34.68
C ARG A 324 1.70 8.74 35.83
N ALA A 325 2.29 8.88 37.01
CA ALA A 325 1.62 9.48 38.17
C ALA A 325 1.18 10.93 37.89
N GLU A 326 1.98 11.69 37.14
CA GLU A 326 1.58 13.03 36.70
C GLU A 326 0.40 12.99 35.71
N LEU A 327 0.42 12.08 34.74
CA LEU A 327 -0.68 11.89 33.79
C LEU A 327 -1.98 11.48 34.48
N ASP A 328 -1.91 10.54 35.42
CA ASP A 328 -3.07 10.06 36.17
C ASP A 328 -3.63 11.16 37.10
N GLY A 329 -2.75 11.98 37.70
CA GLY A 329 -3.16 13.02 38.64
C GLY A 329 -3.69 14.30 38.01
N LYS A 330 -3.06 14.80 36.94
CA LYS A 330 -3.37 16.12 36.33
C LYS A 330 -4.09 16.03 35.00
N TYR A 331 -3.98 14.91 34.29
CA TYR A 331 -4.45 14.75 32.91
C TYR A 331 -5.36 13.54 32.74
N ALA A 332 -6.14 13.26 33.78
CA ALA A 332 -7.19 12.24 33.75
C ALA A 332 -8.10 12.45 32.53
N GLU A 333 -8.59 11.34 31.96
CA GLU A 333 -9.48 11.29 30.79
C GLU A 333 -8.90 11.73 29.44
N THR A 334 -7.67 12.25 29.40
CA THR A 334 -6.98 12.53 28.13
C THR A 334 -6.73 11.24 27.34
N LYS A 335 -6.65 11.35 26.00
CA LYS A 335 -6.32 10.22 25.11
C LYS A 335 -5.06 9.49 25.58
N TYR A 336 -4.04 10.23 25.99
CA TYR A 336 -2.74 9.71 26.39
C TYR A 336 -2.79 8.96 27.73
N GLN A 337 -3.55 9.45 28.72
CA GLN A 337 -3.77 8.74 29.98
C GLN A 337 -4.50 7.42 29.74
N LYS A 338 -5.55 7.42 28.90
CA LYS A 338 -6.27 6.19 28.51
C LYS A 338 -5.35 5.19 27.82
N GLN A 339 -4.46 5.66 26.93
CA GLN A 339 -3.48 4.79 26.27
C GLN A 339 -2.53 4.11 27.26
N ILE A 340 -2.02 4.82 28.27
CA ILE A 340 -1.19 4.20 29.33
C ILE A 340 -2.01 3.20 30.13
N TYR A 341 -3.21 3.59 30.57
CA TYR A 341 -4.09 2.69 31.32
C TYR A 341 -4.35 1.39 30.56
N ASN A 342 -4.69 1.49 29.28
CA ASN A 342 -4.95 0.35 28.41
C ASN A 342 -3.69 -0.50 28.17
N ALA A 343 -2.53 0.13 27.97
CA ALA A 343 -1.26 -0.56 27.81
C ALA A 343 -0.86 -1.36 29.06
N VAL A 344 -1.10 -0.81 30.26
CA VAL A 344 -0.75 -1.44 31.53
C VAL A 344 -1.76 -2.53 31.93
N THR A 345 -3.05 -2.26 31.81
CA THR A 345 -4.11 -3.18 32.27
C THR A 345 -4.47 -4.25 31.23
N GLY A 346 -4.08 -4.03 29.98
CA GLY A 346 -4.55 -4.82 28.83
C GLY A 346 -6.05 -4.67 28.57
N ALA A 347 -6.69 -3.60 29.08
CA ALA A 347 -8.12 -3.35 28.92
C ALA A 347 -8.55 -3.41 27.44
N ASP A 348 -7.83 -2.74 26.54
CA ASP A 348 -8.11 -2.77 25.09
C ASP A 348 -8.03 -4.19 24.51
N LYS A 349 -7.09 -5.02 24.97
CA LYS A 349 -6.97 -6.41 24.50
C LYS A 349 -8.14 -7.25 24.99
N LYS A 350 -8.56 -7.06 26.25
CA LYS A 350 -9.71 -7.75 26.84
C LYS A 350 -11.00 -7.30 26.16
N GLU A 351 -11.19 -6.01 25.95
CA GLU A 351 -12.36 -5.45 25.29
C GLU A 351 -12.46 -5.96 23.85
N LYS A 352 -11.39 -5.88 23.05
CA LYS A 352 -11.37 -6.43 21.68
C LYS A 352 -11.62 -7.94 21.66
N ALA A 353 -11.11 -8.69 22.64
CA ALA A 353 -11.37 -10.12 22.74
C ALA A 353 -12.85 -10.41 23.06
N THR A 354 -13.44 -9.67 23.99
CA THR A 354 -14.88 -9.78 24.31
C THR A 354 -15.74 -9.44 23.10
N ILE A 355 -15.42 -8.35 22.39
CA ILE A 355 -16.12 -7.95 21.17
C ILE A 355 -16.02 -9.06 20.12
N THR A 356 -14.81 -9.58 19.89
CA THR A 356 -14.58 -10.66 18.92
C THR A 356 -15.39 -11.92 19.25
N ALA A 357 -15.47 -12.29 20.53
CA ALA A 357 -16.25 -13.44 21.00
C ALA A 357 -17.76 -13.26 20.77
N GLU A 358 -18.30 -12.05 20.99
CA GLU A 358 -19.72 -11.75 20.76
C GLU A 358 -20.07 -11.84 19.27
N TYR A 359 -19.20 -11.32 18.39
CA TYR A 359 -19.39 -11.45 16.94
C TYR A 359 -19.20 -12.89 16.43
N GLU A 360 -18.28 -13.67 17.02
CA GLU A 360 -18.12 -15.09 16.71
C GLU A 360 -19.37 -15.90 17.10
N LYS A 361 -20.04 -15.52 18.20
CA LYS A 361 -21.32 -16.12 18.60
C LYS A 361 -22.43 -15.82 17.58
N VAL A 362 -22.59 -14.56 17.16
CA VAL A 362 -23.54 -14.17 16.10
C VAL A 362 -23.28 -14.94 14.81
N TYR A 363 -22.01 -15.04 14.41
CA TYR A 363 -21.58 -15.78 13.24
C TYR A 363 -21.94 -17.28 13.31
N ASN A 364 -21.68 -17.92 14.45
CA ASN A 364 -22.06 -19.31 14.66
C ASN A 364 -23.58 -19.52 14.64
N GLN A 365 -24.36 -18.59 15.21
CA GLN A 365 -25.82 -18.66 15.17
C GLN A 365 -26.37 -18.59 13.74
N PHE A 366 -25.81 -17.73 12.89
CA PHE A 366 -26.15 -17.73 11.47
C PHE A 366 -25.86 -19.10 10.84
N ILE A 367 -24.63 -19.61 10.96
CA ILE A 367 -24.25 -20.91 10.38
C ILE A 367 -25.16 -22.05 10.86
N GLU A 368 -25.58 -22.03 12.12
CA GLU A 368 -26.44 -23.06 12.72
C GLU A 368 -27.93 -22.92 12.34
N GLY A 369 -28.34 -21.82 11.73
CA GLY A 369 -29.73 -21.57 11.32
C GLY A 369 -30.58 -20.82 12.36
N ASN A 370 -29.97 -20.33 13.43
CA ASN A 370 -30.63 -19.53 14.47
C ASN A 370 -30.77 -18.06 14.03
N PHE A 371 -31.37 -17.83 12.86
CA PHE A 371 -31.35 -16.55 12.14
C PHE A 371 -31.99 -15.39 12.91
N GLU A 372 -33.15 -15.62 13.55
CA GLU A 372 -33.85 -14.58 14.31
C GLU A 372 -33.01 -14.10 15.50
N GLN A 373 -32.40 -15.05 16.23
CA GLN A 373 -31.50 -14.75 17.33
C GLN A 373 -30.23 -14.04 16.83
N ALA A 374 -29.65 -14.51 15.73
CA ALA A 374 -28.45 -13.93 15.15
C ALA A 374 -28.68 -12.46 14.73
N LEU A 375 -29.83 -12.14 14.12
CA LEU A 375 -30.19 -10.77 13.74
C LEU A 375 -30.46 -9.87 14.96
N ALA A 376 -31.10 -10.40 16.00
CA ALA A 376 -31.35 -9.65 17.24
C ALA A 376 -30.05 -9.35 18.00
N GLU A 377 -29.18 -10.35 18.17
CA GLU A 377 -27.87 -10.19 18.82
C GLU A 377 -26.95 -9.29 17.99
N LYS A 378 -26.98 -9.42 16.66
CA LYS A 378 -26.33 -8.49 15.74
C LYS A 378 -26.74 -7.04 16.02
N LYS A 379 -28.05 -6.77 16.09
CA LYS A 379 -28.56 -5.40 16.29
C LYS A 379 -28.11 -4.82 17.63
N ILE A 380 -28.02 -5.65 18.67
CA ILE A 380 -27.52 -5.26 19.98
C ILE A 380 -26.01 -4.97 19.89
N ALA A 381 -25.22 -5.85 19.29
CA ALA A 381 -23.78 -5.68 19.12
C ALA A 381 -23.46 -4.41 18.30
N ASP A 382 -24.18 -4.16 17.21
CA ASP A 382 -24.03 -2.94 16.40
C ASP A 382 -24.34 -1.66 17.19
N SER A 383 -25.30 -1.71 18.11
CA SER A 383 -25.63 -0.57 18.96
C SER A 383 -24.57 -0.28 20.03
N ILE A 384 -23.83 -1.30 20.47
CA ILE A 384 -22.85 -1.18 21.55
C ILE A 384 -21.44 -0.91 21.01
N TYR A 385 -21.04 -1.60 19.93
CA TYR A 385 -19.67 -1.62 19.42
C TYR A 385 -19.50 -0.96 18.04
N GLY A 386 -20.59 -0.68 17.33
CA GLY A 386 -20.57 -0.12 15.98
C GLY A 386 -20.20 -1.12 14.88
N THR A 387 -20.17 -0.64 13.64
CA THR A 387 -20.05 -1.48 12.43
C THR A 387 -18.60 -1.68 11.94
N THR A 388 -17.59 -1.44 12.77
CA THR A 388 -16.18 -1.58 12.37
C THR A 388 -15.63 -3.01 12.57
N TYR A 389 -16.36 -3.87 13.30
CA TYR A 389 -15.92 -5.20 13.70
C TYR A 389 -16.46 -6.34 12.82
N TRP A 390 -17.19 -6.03 11.75
CA TRP A 390 -17.76 -7.02 10.83
C TRP A 390 -16.66 -7.75 10.08
N THR A 391 -16.57 -9.08 10.22
CA THR A 391 -15.65 -9.86 9.40
C THR A 391 -16.26 -10.07 7.99
N PRO A 392 -15.43 -10.21 6.95
CA PRO A 392 -15.94 -10.46 5.60
C PRO A 392 -16.72 -11.78 5.51
N GLN A 393 -16.38 -12.78 6.33
CA GLN A 393 -17.13 -14.03 6.45
C GLN A 393 -18.55 -13.79 6.98
N LEU A 394 -18.69 -12.96 8.02
CA LEU A 394 -19.97 -12.66 8.63
C LEU A 394 -20.90 -11.92 7.67
N LEU A 395 -20.38 -10.90 6.99
CA LEU A 395 -21.14 -10.17 5.96
C LEU A 395 -21.60 -11.08 4.81
N TYR A 396 -20.74 -12.04 4.43
CA TYR A 396 -21.08 -13.01 3.39
C TYR A 396 -22.21 -13.94 3.83
N ILE A 397 -22.14 -14.56 5.01
CA ILE A 397 -23.17 -15.50 5.45
C ILE A 397 -24.53 -14.83 5.70
N GLU A 398 -24.51 -13.58 6.15
CA GLU A 398 -25.71 -12.76 6.28
C GLU A 398 -26.33 -12.49 4.91
N SER A 399 -25.52 -12.15 3.91
CA SER A 399 -26.03 -11.95 2.56
C SER A 399 -26.66 -13.23 2.00
N ILE A 400 -26.06 -14.41 2.23
CA ILE A 400 -26.62 -15.69 1.79
C ILE A 400 -27.98 -15.97 2.47
N TYR A 401 -28.12 -15.61 3.74
CA TYR A 401 -29.41 -15.66 4.42
C TYR A 401 -30.46 -14.78 3.73
N HIS A 402 -30.14 -13.50 3.46
CA HIS A 402 -31.05 -12.58 2.77
C HIS A 402 -31.43 -13.06 1.36
N VAL A 403 -30.46 -13.62 0.62
CA VAL A 403 -30.67 -14.26 -0.70
C VAL A 403 -31.70 -15.38 -0.60
N HIS A 404 -31.63 -16.21 0.44
CA HIS A 404 -32.58 -17.29 0.68
C HIS A 404 -33.95 -16.76 1.12
N ALA A 405 -33.98 -15.70 1.93
CA ALA A 405 -35.20 -15.02 2.36
C ALA A 405 -35.87 -14.17 1.26
N LYS A 406 -35.33 -14.16 0.03
CA LYS A 406 -35.77 -13.31 -1.10
C LYS A 406 -35.71 -11.80 -0.80
N GLN A 407 -34.80 -11.40 0.08
CA GLN A 407 -34.50 -10.02 0.44
C GLN A 407 -33.29 -9.53 -0.37
N ASP A 408 -33.48 -9.42 -1.69
CA ASP A 408 -32.36 -9.24 -2.62
C ASP A 408 -31.68 -7.87 -2.48
N GLU A 409 -32.41 -6.84 -2.04
CA GLU A 409 -31.86 -5.50 -1.82
C GLU A 409 -30.99 -5.46 -0.55
N GLU A 410 -31.44 -6.08 0.54
CA GLU A 410 -30.65 -6.26 1.77
C GLU A 410 -29.41 -7.13 1.50
N ALA A 411 -29.55 -8.20 0.72
CA ALA A 411 -28.43 -9.04 0.31
C ALA A 411 -27.37 -8.24 -0.47
N LYS A 412 -27.77 -7.47 -1.48
CA LYS A 412 -26.86 -6.61 -2.26
C LYS A 412 -26.18 -5.57 -1.38
N LYS A 413 -26.89 -4.99 -0.41
CA LYS A 413 -26.29 -4.02 0.52
C LYS A 413 -25.16 -4.65 1.32
N SER A 414 -25.39 -5.81 1.94
CA SER A 414 -24.36 -6.50 2.72
C SER A 414 -23.17 -6.97 1.86
N LEU A 415 -23.44 -7.40 0.61
CA LEU A 415 -22.41 -7.77 -0.35
C LEU A 415 -21.57 -6.59 -0.83
N ASN A 416 -22.20 -5.43 -1.10
CA ASN A 416 -21.49 -4.22 -1.48
C ASN A 416 -20.61 -3.72 -0.33
N SER A 417 -21.11 -3.72 0.90
CA SER A 417 -20.31 -3.38 2.07
C SER A 417 -19.10 -4.31 2.23
N LEU A 418 -19.27 -5.62 1.96
CA LEU A 418 -18.14 -6.56 1.96
C LEU A 418 -17.09 -6.20 0.90
N VAL A 419 -17.51 -5.88 -0.33
CA VAL A 419 -16.58 -5.52 -1.42
C VAL A 419 -15.86 -4.19 -1.16
N GLU A 420 -16.55 -3.22 -0.57
CA GLU A 420 -15.99 -1.90 -0.22
C GLU A 420 -14.99 -1.98 0.94
N LEU A 421 -15.34 -2.72 2.00
CA LEU A 421 -14.50 -2.83 3.20
C LEU A 421 -13.33 -3.81 3.02
N TYR A 422 -13.50 -4.85 2.19
CA TYR A 422 -12.53 -5.95 2.04
C TYR A 422 -12.19 -6.25 0.57
N PRO A 423 -11.73 -5.28 -0.23
CA PRO A 423 -11.54 -5.45 -1.67
C PRO A 423 -10.48 -6.49 -2.06
N ASN A 424 -9.52 -6.76 -1.18
CA ASN A 424 -8.39 -7.66 -1.44
C ASN A 424 -8.62 -9.09 -0.92
N GLU A 425 -9.75 -9.37 -0.27
CA GLU A 425 -10.05 -10.70 0.27
C GLU A 425 -10.63 -11.64 -0.80
N PRO A 426 -10.28 -12.95 -0.82
CA PRO A 426 -10.80 -13.89 -1.82
C PRO A 426 -12.33 -14.01 -1.85
N ILE A 427 -12.99 -13.73 -0.72
CA ILE A 427 -14.45 -13.75 -0.60
C ILE A 427 -15.12 -12.55 -1.30
N ALA A 428 -14.39 -11.46 -1.56
CA ALA A 428 -14.90 -10.30 -2.29
C ALA A 428 -15.23 -10.64 -3.75
N GLU A 429 -14.41 -11.46 -4.41
CA GLU A 429 -14.72 -11.95 -5.76
C GLU A 429 -16.00 -12.80 -5.76
N LYS A 430 -16.19 -13.65 -4.75
CA LYS A 430 -17.46 -14.40 -4.59
C LYS A 430 -18.63 -13.44 -4.38
N ALA A 431 -18.46 -12.39 -3.57
CA ALA A 431 -19.50 -11.39 -3.35
C ALA A 431 -19.89 -10.66 -4.64
N LYS A 432 -18.91 -10.24 -5.46
CA LYS A 432 -19.15 -9.64 -6.79
C LYS A 432 -19.93 -10.57 -7.70
N THR A 433 -19.57 -11.86 -7.77
CA THR A 433 -20.32 -12.83 -8.60
C THR A 433 -21.77 -12.98 -8.11
N LEU A 434 -22.00 -12.98 -6.80
CA LEU A 434 -23.34 -13.11 -6.24
C LEU A 434 -24.18 -11.85 -6.51
N ILE A 435 -23.59 -10.65 -6.45
CA ILE A 435 -24.26 -9.39 -6.81
C ILE A 435 -24.75 -9.44 -8.27
N ASP A 436 -23.92 -9.89 -9.22
CA ASP A 436 -24.31 -10.01 -10.64
C ASP A 436 -25.45 -11.03 -10.82
N VAL A 437 -25.39 -12.17 -10.14
CA VAL A 437 -26.47 -13.17 -10.16
C VAL A 437 -27.79 -12.61 -9.62
N LEU A 438 -27.75 -11.88 -8.51
CA LEU A 438 -28.95 -11.24 -7.95
C LEU A 438 -29.51 -10.15 -8.85
N GLY A 439 -28.66 -9.43 -9.58
CA GLY A 439 -29.08 -8.46 -10.59
C GLY A 439 -29.90 -9.09 -11.73
N ARG A 440 -29.65 -10.36 -12.06
CA ARG A 440 -30.30 -11.09 -13.16
C ARG A 440 -31.28 -12.17 -12.69
N ARG A 441 -31.56 -12.25 -11.39
CA ARG A 441 -32.38 -13.35 -10.82
C ARG A 441 -33.71 -13.53 -11.55
N LYS A 442 -34.43 -12.43 -11.79
CA LYS A 442 -35.75 -12.48 -12.45
C LYS A 442 -35.66 -13.05 -13.87
N GLU A 443 -34.65 -12.65 -14.65
CA GLU A 443 -34.42 -13.17 -16.00
C GLU A 443 -34.04 -14.65 -15.98
N ILE A 444 -33.25 -15.06 -14.99
CA ILE A 444 -32.84 -16.46 -14.80
C ILE A 444 -34.05 -17.31 -14.40
N GLU A 445 -34.88 -16.86 -13.45
CA GLU A 445 -36.10 -17.55 -13.03
C GLU A 445 -37.12 -17.65 -14.18
N ASP A 446 -37.32 -16.55 -14.93
CA ASP A 446 -38.20 -16.52 -16.11
C ASP A 446 -37.69 -17.45 -17.23
N TYR A 447 -36.39 -17.61 -17.38
CA TYR A 447 -35.78 -18.55 -18.33
C TYR A 447 -35.94 -20.00 -17.88
N LEU A 448 -35.65 -20.29 -16.61
CA LEU A 448 -35.75 -21.63 -16.02
C LEU A 448 -37.19 -22.15 -15.96
N THR A 449 -38.17 -21.27 -15.73
CA THR A 449 -39.60 -21.64 -15.73
C THR A 449 -40.14 -21.93 -17.13
N LYS A 450 -39.52 -21.40 -18.19
CA LYS A 450 -39.86 -21.67 -19.60
C LYS A 450 -39.12 -22.89 -20.17
N LEU A 451 -38.18 -23.46 -19.44
CA LEU A 451 -37.48 -24.69 -19.81
C LEU A 451 -38.36 -25.91 -19.50
N GLU A 452 -39.10 -26.39 -20.50
CA GLU A 452 -39.78 -27.69 -20.42
C GLU A 452 -38.76 -28.83 -20.49
N ILE A 453 -38.36 -29.35 -19.33
CA ILE A 453 -37.57 -30.58 -19.25
C ILE A 453 -38.54 -31.74 -19.48
N LYS A 454 -38.58 -32.31 -20.69
CA LYS A 454 -39.16 -33.64 -20.90
C LYS A 454 -38.33 -34.65 -20.10
N ARG A 455 -38.84 -35.05 -18.92
CA ARG A 455 -38.40 -36.31 -18.30
C ARG A 455 -38.73 -37.41 -19.30
N VAL A 456 -37.73 -38.17 -19.72
CA VAL A 456 -37.97 -39.47 -20.35
C VAL A 456 -38.71 -40.30 -19.29
N GLU A 457 -39.95 -40.67 -19.57
CA GLU A 457 -40.72 -41.55 -18.69
C GLU A 457 -40.06 -42.92 -18.69
N ASP A 458 -39.54 -43.33 -17.54
CA ASP A 458 -39.18 -44.73 -17.30
C ASP A 458 -40.44 -45.57 -17.46
N SER A 459 -40.44 -46.39 -18.51
CA SER A 459 -41.47 -47.40 -18.71
C SER A 459 -41.33 -48.45 -17.60
N ILE A 460 -42.28 -48.44 -16.67
CA ILE A 460 -42.43 -49.49 -15.68
C ILE A 460 -42.84 -50.77 -16.44
N VAL A 461 -42.01 -51.81 -16.40
CA VAL A 461 -42.42 -53.17 -16.77
C VAL A 461 -42.27 -54.06 -15.54
N GLU A 462 -43.40 -54.58 -15.07
CA GLU A 462 -43.51 -55.54 -13.98
C GLU A 462 -42.73 -56.83 -14.27
N VAL A 463 -42.19 -57.41 -13.21
CA VAL A 463 -41.42 -58.66 -13.22
C VAL A 463 -42.35 -59.86 -13.38
N ALA A 464 -42.17 -60.64 -14.45
CA ALA A 464 -42.65 -62.02 -14.52
C ALA A 464 -41.62 -62.94 -15.22
N ASN A 465 -41.17 -63.93 -14.44
CA ASN A 465 -40.39 -65.13 -14.77
C ASN A 465 -40.25 -65.56 -16.25
N ALA A 466 -39.01 -65.70 -16.75
CA ALA A 466 -38.47 -66.95 -17.34
C ALA A 466 -37.03 -66.81 -17.91
N ARG A 467 -36.33 -67.95 -17.87
CA ARG A 467 -34.94 -68.34 -18.22
C ARG A 467 -34.24 -67.76 -19.48
N PRO A 468 -32.88 -67.91 -19.57
CA PRO A 468 -32.03 -67.14 -20.47
C PRO A 468 -31.89 -67.75 -21.87
N LEU A 469 -31.78 -66.89 -22.89
CA LEU A 469 -31.33 -67.26 -24.23
C LEU A 469 -30.17 -66.37 -24.69
N ARG A 470 -29.26 -67.03 -25.41
CA ARG A 470 -27.91 -66.64 -25.84
C ARG A 470 -27.85 -65.43 -26.81
N PRO A 471 -26.65 -64.83 -26.98
CA PRO A 471 -26.47 -63.61 -27.76
C PRO A 471 -26.29 -63.89 -29.25
N GLU A 472 -26.80 -62.99 -30.08
CA GLU A 472 -26.43 -62.92 -31.49
C GLU A 472 -25.73 -61.58 -31.77
N LYS A 473 -24.56 -61.67 -32.41
CA LYS A 473 -23.71 -60.55 -32.82
C LYS A 473 -24.18 -60.04 -34.19
N VAL A 474 -23.91 -58.76 -34.46
CA VAL A 474 -23.05 -58.23 -35.55
C VAL A 474 -23.61 -56.89 -36.06
N GLY A 475 -22.73 -55.88 -36.13
CA GLY A 475 -22.89 -54.73 -37.04
C GLY A 475 -22.49 -53.36 -36.49
N THR A 476 -21.20 -53.02 -36.49
CA THR A 476 -20.68 -51.64 -36.54
C THR A 476 -20.26 -51.31 -37.98
N PRO A 477 -19.89 -50.06 -38.34
CA PRO A 477 -20.48 -48.74 -38.06
C PRO A 477 -20.75 -47.97 -39.37
N LEU A 478 -21.54 -46.89 -39.36
CA LEU A 478 -21.45 -45.85 -40.39
C LEU A 478 -21.39 -44.46 -39.76
N GLN A 479 -20.38 -43.75 -40.23
CA GLN A 479 -19.90 -42.43 -39.84
C GLN A 479 -20.30 -41.46 -40.95
N GLN A 480 -20.79 -40.26 -40.58
CA GLN A 480 -20.96 -39.00 -41.35
C GLN A 480 -22.27 -38.33 -40.89
N ASP A 481 -22.42 -37.02 -40.78
CA ASP A 481 -21.55 -35.93 -41.17
C ASP A 481 -21.88 -34.69 -40.33
N THR A 482 -20.82 -33.95 -40.00
CA THR A 482 -20.85 -32.58 -39.53
C THR A 482 -21.55 -31.65 -40.52
N THR A 483 -22.44 -30.76 -40.06
CA THR A 483 -22.42 -29.33 -40.45
C THR A 483 -23.42 -28.45 -39.67
N ARG A 484 -22.86 -27.39 -39.07
CA ARG A 484 -23.42 -26.01 -38.90
C ARG A 484 -24.64 -25.87 -37.96
N LEU A 485 -24.63 -24.97 -36.97
CA LEU A 485 -24.32 -23.55 -37.06
C LEU A 485 -23.71 -23.00 -35.75
N ILE A 486 -22.61 -22.27 -35.91
CA ILE A 486 -22.08 -21.27 -34.98
C ILE A 486 -22.74 -19.93 -35.35
N PRO A 487 -23.03 -19.04 -34.38
CA PRO A 487 -22.53 -17.67 -34.55
C PRO A 487 -21.68 -17.15 -33.39
N LYS A 488 -20.47 -16.75 -33.79
CA LYS A 488 -19.64 -15.60 -33.41
C LYS A 488 -19.37 -15.27 -31.93
N LYS A 489 -18.09 -15.54 -31.60
CA LYS A 489 -17.22 -14.86 -30.64
C LYS A 489 -17.29 -13.33 -30.68
N LEU A 490 -17.16 -12.72 -29.51
CA LEU A 490 -16.45 -11.46 -29.30
C LEU A 490 -15.16 -11.79 -28.51
N ASN A 491 -14.01 -11.69 -29.16
CA ASN A 491 -12.66 -11.62 -28.56
C ASN A 491 -12.40 -10.15 -28.20
N ASN A 492 -11.50 -9.70 -27.32
CA ASN A 492 -10.53 -10.21 -26.33
C ASN A 492 -10.03 -8.94 -25.60
N LEU A 493 -9.49 -9.04 -24.38
CA LEU A 493 -8.20 -8.41 -24.05
C LEU A 493 -7.61 -9.00 -22.75
N ASP A 494 -6.52 -9.73 -22.95
CA ASP A 494 -5.32 -9.93 -22.13
C ASP A 494 -5.40 -9.93 -20.59
N SER A 495 -5.04 -11.07 -20.01
CA SER A 495 -4.13 -11.16 -18.86
C SER A 495 -3.54 -12.57 -18.77
N ASN A 496 -2.26 -12.64 -19.10
CA ASN A 496 -1.40 -13.82 -19.02
C ASN A 496 -1.16 -14.18 -17.55
N THR A 497 -1.74 -15.28 -17.06
CA THR A 497 -1.23 -16.00 -15.87
C THR A 497 -1.31 -17.50 -16.11
N THR A 498 -0.14 -18.11 -16.21
CA THR A 498 0.09 -19.56 -16.30
C THR A 498 -0.26 -20.22 -14.96
N GLY A 499 -1.53 -20.59 -14.78
CA GLY A 499 -1.97 -21.51 -13.73
C GLY A 499 -1.76 -22.96 -14.16
N ARG A 500 -0.81 -23.66 -13.53
CA ARG A 500 -0.57 -25.10 -13.69
C ARG A 500 -1.86 -25.86 -13.32
N LYS A 501 -2.46 -26.59 -14.27
CA LYS A 501 -3.54 -27.55 -13.98
C LYS A 501 -2.98 -28.62 -13.02
N PRO A 502 -3.61 -28.91 -11.87
CA PRO A 502 -3.22 -30.06 -11.07
C PRO A 502 -3.61 -31.34 -11.82
N GLU A 503 -2.62 -32.06 -12.36
CA GLU A 503 -2.81 -33.44 -12.81
C GLU A 503 -2.92 -34.37 -11.60
N ILE A 504 -3.93 -35.24 -11.59
CA ILE A 504 -4.06 -36.30 -10.60
C ILE A 504 -2.97 -37.34 -10.90
N ASN A 505 -1.80 -37.19 -10.30
CA ASN A 505 -0.69 -38.13 -10.45
C ASN A 505 -0.92 -39.35 -9.55
N VAL A 506 -1.32 -40.47 -10.14
CA VAL A 506 -1.50 -41.73 -9.43
C VAL A 506 -0.14 -42.41 -9.26
N GLN A 507 0.50 -42.23 -8.09
CA GLN A 507 1.55 -43.17 -7.67
C GLN A 507 0.89 -44.42 -7.09
N LYS A 508 1.18 -45.59 -7.67
CA LYS A 508 0.76 -46.90 -7.13
C LYS A 508 1.25 -47.06 -5.69
N PRO A 509 0.37 -47.28 -4.70
CA PRO A 509 0.81 -47.62 -3.36
C PRO A 509 1.30 -49.07 -3.32
N MET A 510 2.54 -49.29 -2.86
CA MET A 510 2.98 -50.58 -2.35
C MET A 510 2.30 -50.82 -1.00
N VAL A 511 1.29 -51.66 -0.97
CA VAL A 511 0.60 -52.07 0.26
C VAL A 511 1.53 -53.02 1.03
N LYS A 512 2.08 -52.57 2.16
CA LYS A 512 2.52 -53.48 3.23
C LYS A 512 1.30 -53.78 4.10
N GLN A 513 0.97 -55.06 4.15
CA GLN A 513 -0.21 -55.59 4.83
C GLN A 513 0.10 -55.75 6.32
N ASP A 514 -0.17 -54.71 7.11
CA ASP A 514 -0.18 -54.84 8.58
C ASP A 514 -1.56 -55.36 9.01
N THR A 515 -1.57 -56.57 9.57
CA THR A 515 -2.76 -57.23 10.12
C THR A 515 -3.21 -56.55 11.40
N VAL A 516 -4.25 -55.72 11.31
CA VAL A 516 -5.00 -55.21 12.47
C VAL A 516 -6.21 -56.11 12.73
N LYS A 517 -6.40 -56.52 13.99
CA LYS A 517 -7.53 -57.34 14.45
C LYS A 517 -8.88 -56.72 14.03
N VAL A 518 -9.67 -57.48 13.30
CA VAL A 518 -11.02 -57.12 12.85
C VAL A 518 -11.97 -57.13 14.06
N VAL A 519 -12.39 -55.95 14.49
CA VAL A 519 -13.66 -55.78 15.21
C VAL A 519 -14.75 -55.93 14.14
N ALA A 520 -15.80 -56.71 14.40
CA ALA A 520 -16.91 -56.85 13.45
C ALA A 520 -17.52 -55.47 13.17
N SER A 521 -17.26 -54.91 11.98
CA SER A 521 -17.81 -53.63 11.53
C SER A 521 -18.81 -53.90 10.41
N ALA A 522 -19.95 -53.21 10.42
CA ALA A 522 -20.91 -53.25 9.32
C ALA A 522 -20.33 -52.67 8.01
N PHE A 523 -19.22 -51.94 8.10
CA PHE A 523 -18.50 -51.36 6.97
C PHE A 523 -17.55 -52.38 6.30
N THR A 524 -17.48 -52.33 4.97
CA THR A 524 -16.61 -53.18 4.15
C THR A 524 -15.44 -52.37 3.57
N PHE A 525 -14.22 -52.90 3.67
CA PHE A 525 -13.03 -52.28 3.10
C PHE A 525 -12.73 -52.82 1.70
N ASN A 526 -12.94 -52.02 0.65
CA ASN A 526 -12.64 -52.38 -0.74
C ASN A 526 -12.06 -51.18 -1.50
N VAL A 527 -10.74 -51.13 -1.69
CA VAL A 527 -10.05 -49.99 -2.30
C VAL A 527 -10.27 -49.82 -3.81
N GLU A 528 -10.67 -50.88 -4.51
CA GLU A 528 -10.88 -50.89 -5.97
C GLU A 528 -12.29 -50.45 -6.37
N ALA A 529 -13.24 -50.45 -5.42
CA ALA A 529 -14.60 -49.98 -5.66
C ALA A 529 -14.63 -48.45 -5.82
N ALA A 530 -15.63 -47.95 -6.54
CA ALA A 530 -15.89 -46.52 -6.64
C ALA A 530 -16.06 -45.88 -5.25
N HIS A 531 -15.41 -44.73 -5.05
CA HIS A 531 -15.45 -43.97 -3.81
C HIS A 531 -16.03 -42.59 -4.04
N ASP A 532 -16.67 -42.07 -3.02
CA ASP A 532 -17.13 -40.70 -2.94
C ASP A 532 -16.23 -39.91 -1.99
N VAL A 533 -16.06 -38.62 -2.29
CA VAL A 533 -15.46 -37.66 -1.36
C VAL A 533 -16.60 -36.94 -0.67
N VAL A 534 -16.68 -37.11 0.64
CA VAL A 534 -17.78 -36.63 1.47
C VAL A 534 -17.29 -35.51 2.38
N ILE A 535 -18.00 -34.38 2.32
CA ILE A 535 -17.83 -33.28 3.26
C ILE A 535 -18.90 -33.42 4.32
N VAL A 536 -18.48 -33.73 5.54
CA VAL A 536 -19.37 -33.86 6.70
C VAL A 536 -19.54 -32.49 7.33
N LEU A 537 -20.75 -31.94 7.28
CA LEU A 537 -21.11 -30.64 7.85
C LEU A 537 -21.88 -30.84 9.15
N THR A 538 -21.40 -30.23 10.24
CA THR A 538 -21.98 -30.41 11.58
C THR A 538 -22.55 -29.09 12.10
N LYS A 539 -23.83 -29.09 12.48
CA LYS A 539 -24.60 -27.91 12.87
C LYS A 539 -24.44 -26.79 11.85
N VAL A 540 -24.80 -27.11 10.60
CA VAL A 540 -24.81 -26.18 9.47
C VAL A 540 -26.20 -26.21 8.85
N ASP A 541 -26.84 -25.04 8.75
CA ASP A 541 -28.16 -24.87 8.18
C ASP A 541 -28.20 -25.28 6.68
N PRO A 542 -29.31 -25.87 6.18
CA PRO A 542 -29.44 -26.28 4.77
C PRO A 542 -29.07 -25.22 3.73
N VAL A 543 -29.26 -23.94 4.03
CA VAL A 543 -28.88 -22.84 3.13
C VAL A 543 -27.37 -22.84 2.90
N TYR A 544 -26.57 -22.94 3.96
CA TYR A 544 -25.10 -22.96 3.86
C TYR A 544 -24.56 -24.30 3.37
N VAL A 545 -25.30 -25.41 3.55
CA VAL A 545 -24.99 -26.69 2.89
C VAL A 545 -25.14 -26.56 1.37
N THR A 546 -26.20 -25.88 0.92
CA THR A 546 -26.42 -25.61 -0.51
C THR A 546 -25.34 -24.68 -1.08
N GLU A 547 -24.96 -23.64 -0.34
CA GLU A 547 -23.86 -22.75 -0.78
C GLU A 547 -22.52 -23.49 -0.81
N THR A 548 -22.27 -24.40 0.14
CA THR A 548 -21.09 -25.28 0.13
C THR A 548 -21.04 -26.10 -1.15
N ARG A 549 -22.12 -26.82 -1.48
CA ARG A 549 -22.25 -27.58 -2.73
C ARG A 549 -21.98 -26.70 -3.96
N ASN A 550 -22.57 -25.52 -4.02
CA ASN A 550 -22.41 -24.60 -5.14
C ASN A 550 -20.97 -24.09 -5.28
N ALA A 551 -20.26 -23.86 -4.18
CA ALA A 551 -18.85 -23.48 -4.24
C ALA A 551 -17.94 -24.62 -4.68
N PHE A 552 -18.16 -25.85 -4.23
CA PHE A 552 -17.42 -27.02 -4.73
C PHE A 552 -17.71 -27.27 -6.22
N ASN A 553 -18.96 -27.11 -6.65
CA ASN A 553 -19.32 -27.17 -8.07
C ASN A 553 -18.54 -26.14 -8.91
N ARG A 554 -18.53 -24.86 -8.50
CA ARG A 554 -17.75 -23.81 -9.17
C ARG A 554 -16.26 -24.13 -9.21
N TYR A 555 -15.70 -24.58 -8.09
CA TYR A 555 -14.29 -24.94 -8.01
C TYR A 555 -13.94 -26.11 -8.94
N ASN A 556 -14.79 -27.15 -9.00
CA ASN A 556 -14.60 -28.30 -9.87
C ASN A 556 -14.77 -27.97 -11.36
N GLN A 557 -15.69 -27.09 -11.71
CA GLN A 557 -15.85 -26.62 -13.09
C GLN A 557 -14.60 -25.89 -13.62
N VAL A 558 -13.83 -25.23 -12.75
CA VAL A 558 -12.59 -24.55 -13.14
C VAL A 558 -11.40 -25.51 -13.12
N ASN A 559 -11.24 -26.28 -12.05
CA ASN A 559 -10.01 -27.06 -11.81
C ASN A 559 -10.08 -28.51 -12.31
N TYR A 560 -11.29 -29.05 -12.50
CA TYR A 560 -11.56 -30.46 -12.83
C TYR A 560 -12.59 -30.61 -13.97
N SER A 561 -12.64 -29.65 -14.90
CA SER A 561 -13.66 -29.55 -15.97
C SER A 561 -13.83 -30.78 -16.89
N GLY A 562 -12.85 -31.69 -16.94
CA GLY A 562 -12.89 -32.94 -17.71
C GLY A 562 -13.28 -34.18 -16.90
N LYS A 563 -13.65 -34.04 -15.63
CA LYS A 563 -14.04 -35.15 -14.74
C LYS A 563 -15.54 -35.08 -14.46
N PRO A 564 -16.30 -36.18 -14.58
CA PRO A 564 -17.74 -36.20 -14.29
C PRO A 564 -17.96 -36.27 -12.77
N ILE A 565 -17.65 -35.19 -12.05
CA ILE A 565 -17.87 -35.09 -10.61
C ILE A 565 -19.28 -34.57 -10.36
N GLU A 566 -20.15 -35.43 -9.86
CA GLU A 566 -21.51 -35.05 -9.44
C GLU A 566 -21.51 -34.71 -7.95
N ILE A 567 -22.19 -33.63 -7.56
CA ILE A 567 -22.25 -33.20 -6.15
C ILE A 567 -23.70 -33.15 -5.68
N THR A 568 -24.00 -33.92 -4.63
CA THR A 568 -25.33 -34.02 -4.03
C THR A 568 -25.31 -33.66 -2.55
N ASN A 569 -26.41 -33.11 -2.05
CA ASN A 569 -26.60 -32.88 -0.62
C ASN A 569 -27.40 -34.04 -0.05
N GLN A 570 -26.98 -34.57 1.09
CA GLN A 570 -27.66 -35.67 1.79
C GLN A 570 -27.80 -35.31 3.26
N VAL A 571 -28.91 -35.70 3.88
CA VAL A 571 -29.14 -35.51 5.31
C VAL A 571 -28.78 -36.80 6.03
N LEU A 572 -27.95 -36.72 7.06
CA LEU A 572 -27.61 -37.87 7.90
C LEU A 572 -28.45 -37.91 9.18
N ASN A 573 -28.57 -36.76 9.84
CA ASN A 573 -29.47 -36.52 10.98
C ASN A 573 -29.75 -35.02 11.12
N ASP A 574 -30.44 -34.60 12.19
CA ASP A 574 -30.82 -33.19 12.42
C ASP A 574 -29.62 -32.23 12.47
N THR A 575 -28.47 -32.71 12.95
CA THR A 575 -27.25 -31.92 13.14
C THR A 575 -26.17 -32.18 12.11
N THR A 576 -26.22 -33.29 11.37
CA THR A 576 -25.18 -33.69 10.42
C THR A 576 -25.75 -33.80 9.01
N ARG A 577 -25.15 -33.05 8.09
CA ARG A 577 -25.48 -33.04 6.67
C ARG A 577 -24.22 -33.35 5.86
N LEU A 578 -24.39 -33.99 4.72
CA LEU A 578 -23.30 -34.43 3.86
C LEU A 578 -23.37 -33.72 2.52
N VAL A 579 -22.24 -33.24 2.03
CA VAL A 579 -22.06 -32.89 0.62
C VAL A 579 -21.22 -33.99 0.00
N VAL A 580 -21.85 -34.82 -0.84
CA VAL A 580 -21.28 -36.03 -1.41
C VAL A 580 -20.86 -35.75 -2.84
N MET A 581 -19.58 -35.91 -3.13
CA MET A 581 -18.99 -35.81 -4.47
C MET A 581 -18.71 -37.21 -4.99
N SER A 582 -19.40 -37.61 -6.06
CA SER A 582 -19.24 -38.91 -6.71
C SER A 582 -18.52 -38.78 -8.06
N GLY A 583 -18.15 -39.92 -8.66
CA GLY A 583 -17.45 -39.97 -9.95
C GLY A 583 -15.98 -40.36 -9.86
N PHE A 584 -15.51 -40.86 -8.70
CA PHE A 584 -14.16 -41.38 -8.53
C PHE A 584 -14.13 -42.91 -8.65
N GLU A 585 -13.29 -43.40 -9.56
CA GLU A 585 -13.24 -44.83 -9.94
C GLU A 585 -12.79 -45.75 -8.80
N ASN A 586 -11.94 -45.26 -7.89
CA ASN A 586 -11.41 -46.02 -6.75
C ASN A 586 -10.99 -45.12 -5.59
N ALA A 587 -10.60 -45.73 -4.46
CA ALA A 587 -10.18 -45.02 -3.25
C ALA A 587 -8.97 -44.11 -3.48
N ALA A 588 -8.01 -44.51 -4.33
CA ALA A 588 -6.79 -43.75 -4.59
C ALA A 588 -7.09 -42.44 -5.35
N VAL A 589 -8.00 -42.48 -6.33
CA VAL A 589 -8.41 -41.28 -7.08
C VAL A 589 -9.20 -40.32 -6.18
N ALA A 590 -10.13 -40.83 -5.36
CA ALA A 590 -10.88 -40.03 -4.40
C ALA A 590 -9.96 -39.38 -3.35
N LEU A 591 -9.00 -40.15 -2.81
CA LEU A 591 -8.00 -39.66 -1.85
C LEU A 591 -7.14 -38.54 -2.45
N SER A 592 -6.66 -38.73 -3.68
CA SER A 592 -5.83 -37.74 -4.38
C SER A 592 -6.58 -36.43 -4.61
N TYR A 593 -7.86 -36.50 -4.99
CA TYR A 593 -8.72 -35.32 -5.09
C TYR A 593 -8.87 -34.63 -3.73
N MET A 594 -9.22 -35.39 -2.69
CA MET A 594 -9.40 -34.85 -1.34
C MET A 594 -8.13 -34.13 -0.84
N GLN A 595 -6.96 -34.73 -1.01
CA GLN A 595 -5.66 -34.16 -0.61
C GLN A 595 -5.33 -32.84 -1.31
N ASN A 596 -5.77 -32.66 -2.56
CA ASN A 596 -5.59 -31.40 -3.29
C ASN A 596 -6.57 -30.31 -2.83
N VAL A 597 -7.78 -30.71 -2.46
CA VAL A 597 -8.90 -29.80 -2.21
C VAL A 597 -8.98 -29.35 -0.75
N GLN A 598 -8.68 -30.23 0.19
CA GLN A 598 -8.76 -29.97 1.63
C GLN A 598 -7.90 -28.76 2.08
N PRO A 599 -6.64 -28.56 1.64
CA PRO A 599 -5.82 -27.42 2.06
C PRO A 599 -6.31 -26.06 1.53
N VAL A 600 -6.95 -26.05 0.37
CA VAL A 600 -7.43 -24.81 -0.27
C VAL A 600 -8.87 -24.46 0.12
N ALA A 601 -9.64 -25.43 0.63
CA ALA A 601 -11.05 -25.26 0.99
C ALA A 601 -11.31 -24.09 1.96
N PRO A 602 -10.57 -23.92 3.09
CA PRO A 602 -10.83 -22.83 4.04
C PRO A 602 -10.56 -21.42 3.49
N ARG A 603 -9.79 -21.30 2.40
CA ARG A 603 -9.38 -19.99 1.85
C ARG A 603 -10.08 -19.64 0.55
N GLN A 604 -10.37 -20.65 -0.27
CA GLN A 604 -10.81 -20.43 -1.66
C GLN A 604 -12.20 -21.01 -1.95
N ILE A 605 -12.58 -22.13 -1.31
CA ILE A 605 -13.83 -22.83 -1.65
C ILE A 605 -14.93 -22.41 -0.68
N VAL A 606 -14.73 -22.62 0.61
CA VAL A 606 -15.68 -22.33 1.69
C VAL A 606 -15.09 -21.36 2.74
N PRO A 607 -14.61 -20.17 2.35
CA PRO A 607 -13.98 -19.24 3.29
C PRO A 607 -14.94 -18.69 4.36
N TRP A 608 -16.24 -18.89 4.19
CA TRP A 608 -17.27 -18.47 5.14
C TRP A 608 -17.63 -19.55 6.16
N LEU A 609 -17.04 -20.76 6.11
CA LEU A 609 -17.27 -21.80 7.11
C LEU A 609 -16.08 -21.90 8.08
N PRO A 610 -16.32 -21.94 9.40
CA PRO A 610 -15.26 -22.22 10.36
C PRO A 610 -14.72 -23.64 10.17
N ALA A 611 -13.42 -23.83 10.39
CA ALA A 611 -12.76 -25.13 10.21
C ALA A 611 -13.38 -26.26 11.05
N GLY A 612 -13.95 -25.94 12.23
CA GLY A 612 -14.62 -26.92 13.09
C GLY A 612 -16.01 -27.37 12.62
N LYS A 613 -16.59 -26.72 11.58
CA LYS A 613 -17.94 -27.04 11.08
C LYS A 613 -17.96 -28.08 9.97
N TYR A 614 -16.80 -28.44 9.43
CA TYR A 614 -16.71 -29.41 8.34
C TYR A 614 -15.48 -30.29 8.44
N SER A 615 -15.59 -31.50 7.89
CA SER A 615 -14.46 -32.42 7.70
C SER A 615 -14.59 -33.17 6.39
N PHE A 616 -13.49 -33.73 5.90
CA PHE A 616 -13.47 -34.53 4.68
C PHE A 616 -13.26 -36.00 5.02
N VAL A 617 -14.01 -36.87 4.36
CA VAL A 617 -13.90 -38.32 4.44
C VAL A 617 -14.04 -38.90 3.03
N ILE A 618 -13.36 -40.00 2.73
CA ILE A 618 -13.65 -40.81 1.55
C ILE A 618 -14.40 -42.08 1.99
N MET A 619 -15.41 -42.49 1.23
CA MET A 619 -16.16 -43.71 1.52
C MET A 619 -16.68 -44.33 0.24
N SER A 620 -16.79 -45.66 0.21
CA SER A 620 -17.47 -46.36 -0.88
C SER A 620 -18.97 -46.07 -0.83
N LYS A 621 -19.64 -46.21 -1.97
CA LYS A 621 -21.10 -46.04 -2.06
C LYS A 621 -21.85 -46.97 -1.10
N ASP A 622 -21.40 -48.23 -0.97
CA ASP A 622 -21.99 -49.20 -0.05
C ASP A 622 -21.84 -48.78 1.41
N ASN A 623 -20.66 -48.27 1.80
CA ASN A 623 -20.43 -47.79 3.16
C ASN A 623 -21.23 -46.52 3.48
N LEU A 624 -21.49 -45.67 2.48
CA LEU A 624 -22.36 -44.51 2.65
C LEU A 624 -23.81 -44.93 2.93
N GLU A 625 -24.32 -45.99 2.30
CA GLU A 625 -25.66 -46.53 2.59
C GLU A 625 -25.74 -47.19 3.98
N VAL A 626 -24.69 -47.90 4.40
CA VAL A 626 -24.58 -48.43 5.77
C VAL A 626 -24.55 -47.29 6.80
N LEU A 627 -23.80 -46.22 6.54
CA LEU A 627 -23.73 -45.05 7.42
C LEU A 627 -25.12 -44.41 7.59
N LYS A 628 -25.91 -44.33 6.52
CA LYS A 628 -27.29 -43.82 6.59
C LYS A 628 -28.21 -44.71 7.40
N SER A 629 -28.16 -46.03 7.17
CA SER A 629 -29.05 -46.97 7.86
C SER A 629 -28.75 -47.05 9.36
N GLU A 630 -27.47 -46.98 9.74
CA GLU A 630 -27.06 -46.90 11.16
C GLU A 630 -27.43 -45.55 11.80
N ALA A 631 -27.27 -44.44 11.08
CA ALA A 631 -27.65 -43.12 11.59
C ALA A 631 -29.17 -42.99 11.84
N VAL A 632 -29.99 -43.62 10.99
CA VAL A 632 -31.45 -43.69 11.18
C VAL A 632 -31.83 -44.62 12.35
N SER A 633 -30.99 -45.60 12.68
CA SER A 633 -31.22 -46.53 13.80
C SER A 633 -30.78 -45.97 15.16
N ALA A 634 -29.96 -44.92 15.17
CA ALA A 634 -29.40 -44.28 16.36
C ALA A 634 -30.08 -42.95 16.74
N ALA A 635 -30.90 -42.39 15.83
CA ALA A 635 -31.78 -41.24 16.07
C ALA A 635 -33.14 -41.72 16.58
#